data_AF-A0A350BKN4-F1
#
_entry.id   AF-A0A350BKN4-F1
#
_cell.length_a   1.000
_cell.length_b   1.000
_cell.length_c   1.000
_cell.angle_alpha   90.00
_cell.angle_beta   90.00
_cell.angle_gamma   90.00
#
_symmetry.space_group_name_H-M   'P 1'
#
loop_
_entity.id
_entity.type
_entity.pdbx_description
1 polymer ?
#
loop_
_entity_poly.entity_id
_entity_poly.type
_entity_poly.pdbx_seq_one_letter_code
_entity_poly.pdbx_strand_id
1 'polypeptide(L)'
;DRTLQRRLESVVHPAVERELRTRLRQAHSNGHNVAVVEAALVFEAGMDRWLDVIVVVDAPEELRLRRVTERDGSTDADVRRRMRAQLSTEAKRKRADFVIVNDGTREELERNVKFVYVLAQELLGNE
;
A
#
# COMPACT_ATOMS: atom_id res chain seq x y z
N ASP A 1 -18.38 12.33 -9.91
CA ASP A 1 -19.53 11.41 -9.87
C ASP A 1 -19.04 10.04 -9.36
N ARG A 2 -19.59 9.55 -8.24
CA ARG A 2 -19.20 8.26 -7.65
C ARG A 2 -19.58 7.06 -8.55
N THR A 3 -20.60 7.19 -9.38
CA THR A 3 -21.07 6.15 -10.30
C THR A 3 -20.09 5.99 -11.46
N LEU A 4 -19.62 7.10 -12.03
CA LEU A 4 -18.59 7.07 -13.08
C LEU A 4 -17.26 6.54 -12.55
N GLN A 5 -16.87 6.94 -11.34
CA GLN A 5 -15.64 6.44 -10.70
C GLN A 5 -15.68 4.92 -10.51
N ARG A 6 -16.77 4.37 -9.94
CA ARG A 6 -16.93 2.92 -9.78
C ARG A 6 -16.92 2.18 -11.10
N ARG A 7 -17.53 2.74 -12.14
CA ARG A 7 -17.55 2.13 -13.47
C ARG A 7 -16.14 2.08 -14.07
N LEU A 8 -15.36 3.16 -13.92
CA LEU A 8 -13.96 3.18 -14.33
C LEU A 8 -13.13 2.14 -13.54
N GLU A 9 -13.26 2.13 -12.21
CA GLU A 9 -12.59 1.19 -11.32
C GLU A 9 -12.90 -0.27 -11.71
N SER A 10 -14.15 -0.59 -12.04
CA SER A 10 -14.56 -1.95 -12.45
C SER A 10 -13.90 -2.46 -13.73
N VAL A 11 -13.44 -1.55 -14.61
CA VAL A 11 -12.72 -1.90 -15.84
C VAL A 11 -11.21 -1.92 -15.60
N VAL A 12 -10.70 -0.96 -14.80
CA VAL A 12 -9.27 -0.78 -14.58
C VAL A 12 -8.71 -1.84 -13.63
N HIS A 13 -9.37 -2.15 -12.51
CA HIS A 13 -8.82 -3.08 -11.51
C HIS A 13 -8.53 -4.47 -12.07
N PRO A 14 -9.42 -5.12 -12.85
CA PRO A 14 -9.12 -6.44 -13.42
C PRO A 14 -7.95 -6.42 -14.41
N ALA A 15 -7.80 -5.35 -15.18
CA ALA A 15 -6.69 -5.19 -16.12
C ALA A 15 -5.35 -5.01 -15.37
N VAL A 16 -5.35 -4.17 -14.32
CA VAL A 16 -4.17 -3.93 -13.47
C VAL A 16 -3.78 -5.20 -12.73
N GLU A 17 -4.73 -5.94 -12.15
CA GLU A 17 -4.45 -7.21 -11.47
C GLU A 17 -3.79 -8.21 -12.42
N ARG A 18 -4.33 -8.36 -13.64
CA ARG A 18 -3.78 -9.29 -14.64
C ARG A 18 -2.33 -8.94 -15.00
N GLU A 19 -2.05 -7.65 -15.18
CA GLU A 19 -0.72 -7.16 -15.49
C GLU A 19 0.25 -7.38 -14.30
N LEU A 20 -0.17 -7.04 -13.08
CA LEU A 20 0.62 -7.25 -11.87
C LEU A 20 0.98 -8.72 -11.69
N ARG A 21 0.01 -9.64 -11.79
CA ARG A 21 0.27 -11.08 -11.71
C ARG A 21 1.23 -11.57 -12.80
N THR A 22 1.17 -10.99 -13.99
CA THR A 22 2.10 -11.32 -15.08
C THR A 22 3.51 -10.86 -14.75
N ARG A 23 3.69 -9.64 -14.24
CA ARG A 23 4.99 -9.12 -13.80
C ARG A 23 5.56 -9.91 -12.63
N LEU A 24 4.73 -10.28 -11.66
CA LEU A 24 5.15 -11.09 -10.51
C LEU A 24 5.64 -12.47 -10.95
N ARG A 25 4.93 -13.14 -11.85
CA ARG A 25 5.39 -14.41 -12.44
C ARG A 25 6.70 -14.25 -13.20
N GLN A 26 6.85 -13.19 -14.00
CA GLN A 26 8.10 -12.92 -14.71
C GLN A 26 9.26 -12.65 -13.75
N ALA A 27 9.04 -11.87 -12.69
CA ALA A 27 10.04 -11.61 -11.68
C ALA A 27 10.48 -12.91 -10.99
N HIS A 28 9.53 -13.77 -10.65
CA HIS A 28 9.81 -15.09 -10.08
C HIS A 28 10.62 -15.96 -11.06
N SER A 29 10.23 -16.02 -12.34
CA SER A 29 10.99 -16.75 -13.38
C SER A 29 12.41 -16.22 -13.60
N ASN A 30 12.66 -14.94 -13.29
CA ASN A 30 13.99 -14.33 -13.34
C ASN A 30 14.82 -14.56 -12.06
N GLY A 31 14.33 -15.37 -11.12
CA GLY A 31 15.03 -15.71 -9.88
C GLY A 31 14.87 -14.67 -8.76
N HIS A 32 13.89 -13.77 -8.86
CA HIS A 32 13.57 -12.88 -7.75
C HIS A 32 12.68 -13.61 -6.72
N ASN A 33 13.17 -13.69 -5.49
CA ASN A 33 12.44 -14.34 -4.39
C ASN A 33 11.38 -13.44 -3.74
N VAL A 34 11.47 -12.13 -3.93
CA VAL A 34 10.52 -11.16 -3.37
C VAL A 34 10.23 -10.08 -4.40
N ALA A 35 8.96 -9.70 -4.52
CA ALA A 35 8.51 -8.55 -5.29
C ALA A 35 7.54 -7.72 -4.45
N VAL A 36 7.63 -6.39 -4.56
CA VAL A 36 6.80 -5.45 -3.79
C VAL A 36 5.81 -4.78 -4.72
N VAL A 37 4.53 -4.82 -4.36
CA VAL A 37 3.46 -4.13 -5.07
C VAL A 37 3.05 -2.88 -4.29
N GLU A 38 3.34 -1.70 -4.84
CA GLU A 38 2.89 -0.43 -4.27
C GLU A 38 1.49 -0.09 -4.78
N ALA A 39 0.49 -0.04 -3.89
CA ALA A 39 -0.86 0.40 -4.23
C ALA A 39 -1.56 1.08 -3.05
N ALA A 40 -2.28 2.16 -3.31
CA ALA A 40 -3.04 2.88 -2.27
C ALA A 40 -4.37 2.21 -1.89
N LEU A 41 -4.90 1.35 -2.79
CA LEU A 41 -6.24 0.76 -2.73
C LEU A 41 -6.20 -0.78 -2.64
N VAL A 42 -5.17 -1.34 -1.99
CA VAL A 42 -4.97 -2.81 -1.89
C VAL A 42 -6.25 -3.52 -1.46
N PHE A 43 -6.87 -3.05 -0.37
CA PHE A 43 -8.04 -3.70 0.21
C PHE A 43 -9.33 -3.41 -0.56
N GLU A 44 -9.48 -2.20 -1.07
CA GLU A 44 -10.64 -1.76 -1.85
C GLU A 44 -10.70 -2.46 -3.21
N ALA A 45 -9.53 -2.73 -3.81
CA ALA A 45 -9.38 -3.47 -5.05
C ALA A 45 -9.40 -5.00 -4.85
N GLY A 46 -9.49 -5.50 -3.61
CA GLY A 46 -9.47 -6.94 -3.31
C GLY A 46 -8.13 -7.62 -3.55
N MET A 47 -7.04 -6.85 -3.61
CA MET A 47 -5.69 -7.38 -3.83
C MET A 47 -5.17 -8.18 -2.63
N ASP A 48 -5.72 -7.92 -1.44
CA ASP A 48 -5.44 -8.66 -0.22
C ASP A 48 -5.74 -10.16 -0.30
N ARG A 49 -6.51 -10.59 -1.30
CA ARG A 49 -6.87 -12.00 -1.50
C ARG A 49 -5.79 -12.83 -2.20
N TRP A 50 -4.77 -12.18 -2.77
CA TRP A 50 -3.75 -12.86 -3.57
C TRP A 50 -2.32 -12.36 -3.34
N LEU A 51 -2.15 -11.33 -2.51
CA LEU A 51 -0.84 -10.95 -1.99
C LEU A 51 -0.52 -11.80 -0.77
N ASP A 52 0.74 -12.22 -0.67
CA ASP A 52 1.20 -13.13 0.40
C ASP A 52 1.44 -12.39 1.72
N VAL A 53 1.93 -11.14 1.66
CA VAL A 53 2.19 -10.28 2.81
C VAL A 53 1.78 -8.84 2.50
N ILE A 54 1.04 -8.22 3.42
CA ILE A 54 0.54 -6.85 3.33
C ILE A 54 1.20 -6.00 4.42
N VAL A 55 1.95 -4.99 3.97
CA VAL A 55 2.59 -3.99 4.86
C VAL A 55 1.87 -2.66 4.72
N VAL A 56 1.35 -2.13 5.84
CA VAL A 56 0.77 -0.79 5.89
C VAL A 56 1.77 0.18 6.49
N VAL A 57 2.12 1.22 5.74
CA VAL A 57 2.88 2.37 6.25
C VAL A 57 1.91 3.47 6.64
N ASP A 58 1.95 3.88 7.90
CA ASP A 58 1.05 4.88 8.48
C ASP A 58 1.82 5.97 9.23
N ALA A 59 1.19 7.10 9.48
CA ALA A 59 1.72 8.19 10.30
C ALA A 59 0.55 9.01 10.88
N PRO A 60 0.77 9.80 11.95
CA PRO A 60 -0.25 10.72 12.48
C PRO A 60 -0.89 11.58 11.39
N GLU A 61 -2.20 11.82 11.47
CA GLU A 61 -2.95 12.53 10.43
C GLU A 61 -2.37 13.92 10.17
N GLU A 62 -1.99 14.65 11.22
CA GLU A 62 -1.40 15.98 11.15
C GLU A 62 -0.09 15.96 10.36
N LEU A 63 0.74 14.93 10.57
CA LEU A 63 2.01 14.77 9.87
C LEU A 63 1.80 14.43 8.39
N ARG A 64 0.80 13.58 8.09
CA ARG A 64 0.43 13.24 6.72
C ARG A 64 -0.10 14.46 5.96
N LEU A 65 -0.96 15.25 6.58
CA LEU A 65 -1.49 16.48 6.01
C LEU A 65 -0.35 17.42 5.66
N ARG A 66 0.49 17.76 6.65
CA ARG A 66 1.65 18.64 6.46
C ARG A 66 2.56 18.16 5.33
N ARG A 67 2.96 16.88 5.33
CA ARG A 67 3.86 16.32 4.30
C ARG A 67 3.26 16.39 2.91
N VAL A 68 1.96 16.13 2.75
CA VAL A 68 1.30 16.17 1.43
C VAL A 68 1.16 17.61 0.94
N THR A 69 0.70 18.53 1.80
CA THR A 69 0.53 19.93 1.43
C THR A 69 1.86 20.60 1.11
N GLU A 70 2.94 20.31 1.85
CA GLU A 70 4.29 20.78 1.55
C GLU A 70 4.84 20.21 0.23
N ARG A 71 4.54 18.94 -0.07
CA ARG A 71 5.10 18.25 -1.24
C ARG A 71 4.44 18.65 -2.55
N ASP A 72 3.11 18.75 -2.58
CA ASP A 72 2.35 18.92 -3.83
C ASP A 72 1.45 20.15 -3.86
N GLY A 73 1.47 20.99 -2.82
CA GLY A 73 0.71 22.23 -2.76
C GLY A 73 -0.81 22.05 -2.60
N SER A 74 -1.29 20.83 -2.33
CA SER A 74 -2.70 20.58 -2.05
C SER A 74 -3.16 21.32 -0.79
N THR A 75 -4.46 21.64 -0.69
CA THR A 75 -5.04 22.17 0.55
C THR A 75 -5.33 21.05 1.55
N ASP A 76 -5.33 21.35 2.85
CA ASP A 76 -5.76 20.41 3.90
C ASP A 76 -7.13 19.78 3.60
N ALA A 77 -8.07 20.58 3.08
CA ALA A 77 -9.40 20.13 2.71
C ALA A 77 -9.37 19.08 1.57
N ASP A 78 -8.50 19.27 0.58
CA ASP A 78 -8.29 18.31 -0.51
C ASP A 78 -7.69 17.01 -0.02
N VAL A 79 -6.65 17.08 0.81
CA VAL A 79 -5.98 15.89 1.36
C VAL A 79 -6.95 15.09 2.22
N ARG A 80 -7.68 15.74 3.13
CA ARG A 80 -8.70 15.08 3.95
C ARG A 80 -9.83 14.49 3.11
N ARG A 81 -10.23 15.15 2.02
CA ARG A 81 -11.22 14.59 1.08
C ARG A 81 -10.71 13.30 0.43
N ARG A 82 -9.45 13.27 -0.01
CA ARG A 82 -8.82 12.06 -0.58
C ARG A 82 -8.72 10.94 0.45
N MET A 83 -8.31 11.26 1.69
CA MET A 83 -8.23 10.28 2.79
C MET A 83 -9.58 9.65 3.11
N ARG A 84 -10.66 10.45 3.16
CA ARG A 84 -12.03 9.96 3.41
C ARG A 84 -12.62 9.13 2.26
N ALA A 85 -12.03 9.19 1.06
CA ALA A 85 -12.48 8.37 -0.07
C ALA A 85 -11.92 6.95 -0.03
N GLN A 86 -10.99 6.66 0.88
CA GLN A 86 -10.34 5.36 1.05
C GLN A 86 -10.78 4.70 2.35
N LEU A 87 -10.46 3.42 2.49
CA LEU A 87 -10.61 2.68 3.74
C LEU A 87 -9.82 3.40 4.86
N SER A 88 -10.41 3.48 6.05
CA SER A 88 -9.77 4.16 7.18
C SER A 88 -8.44 3.50 7.52
N THR A 89 -7.49 4.32 7.97
CA THR A 89 -6.18 3.87 8.42
C THR A 89 -6.29 2.75 9.46
N GLU A 90 -7.21 2.88 10.43
CA GLU A 90 -7.44 1.86 11.46
C GLU A 90 -7.87 0.53 10.84
N ALA A 91 -8.79 0.56 9.87
CA ALA A 91 -9.23 -0.65 9.18
C ALA A 91 -8.13 -1.27 8.32
N LYS A 92 -7.25 -0.45 7.71
CA LYS A 92 -6.05 -0.95 7.00
C LYS A 92 -5.10 -1.64 7.98
N ARG A 93 -4.81 -1.03 9.13
CA ARG A 93 -3.93 -1.60 10.17
C ARG A 93 -4.43 -2.94 10.72
N LYS A 94 -5.74 -3.09 10.93
CA LYS A 94 -6.34 -4.35 11.42
C LYS A 94 -6.25 -5.52 10.44
N ARG A 95 -6.03 -5.23 9.14
CA ARG A 95 -6.00 -6.23 8.06
C ARG A 95 -4.60 -6.45 7.49
N ALA A 96 -3.59 -5.77 8.01
CA ALA A 96 -2.21 -5.86 7.54
C ALA A 96 -1.45 -6.88 8.38
N ASP A 97 -0.51 -7.59 7.76
CA ASP A 97 0.42 -8.48 8.45
C ASP A 97 1.45 -7.67 9.25
N PHE A 98 1.88 -6.55 8.68
CA PHE A 98 2.81 -5.62 9.33
C PHE A 98 2.33 -4.18 9.22
N VAL A 99 2.58 -3.40 10.28
CA VAL A 99 2.34 -1.96 10.29
C VAL A 99 3.65 -1.25 10.63
N ILE A 100 4.07 -0.33 9.76
CA ILE A 100 5.20 0.56 10.00
C ILE A 100 4.66 1.96 10.27
N VAL A 101 4.97 2.50 11.46
CA VAL A 101 4.68 3.90 11.77
C VAL A 101 5.86 4.75 11.29
N ASN A 102 5.56 5.74 10.45
CA ASN A 102 6.50 6.65 9.79
C ASN A 102 6.32 8.08 10.33
N ASP A 103 6.51 8.22 11.63
CA ASP A 103 6.48 9.49 12.37
C ASP A 103 7.88 10.04 12.70
N GLY A 104 8.91 9.23 12.50
CA GLY A 104 10.32 9.56 12.75
C GLY A 104 11.11 10.04 11.54
N THR A 105 12.43 9.82 11.61
CA THR A 105 13.38 10.17 10.54
C THR A 105 13.38 9.13 9.41
N ARG A 106 14.07 9.46 8.31
CA ARG A 106 14.24 8.53 7.18
C ARG A 106 15.03 7.29 7.60
N GLU A 107 16.04 7.46 8.44
CA GLU A 107 16.89 6.38 8.94
C GLU A 107 16.10 5.43 9.86
N GLU A 108 15.17 5.97 10.67
CA GLU A 108 14.24 5.16 11.46
C GLU A 108 13.31 4.35 10.56
N LEU A 109 12.73 4.98 9.54
CA LEU A 109 11.90 4.29 8.55
C LEU A 109 12.68 3.18 7.84
N GLU A 110 13.92 3.46 7.40
CA GLU A 110 14.77 2.47 6.73
C GLU A 110 15.08 1.27 7.62
N ARG A 111 15.34 1.49 8.92
CA ARG A 111 15.54 0.40 9.88
C ARG A 111 14.28 -0.45 10.03
N ASN A 112 13.12 0.19 10.19
CA ASN A 112 11.84 -0.52 10.33
C ASN A 112 11.49 -1.31 9.06
N VAL A 113 11.71 -0.74 7.87
CA VAL A 113 11.50 -1.42 6.60
C VAL A 113 12.42 -2.62 6.45
N LYS A 114 13.71 -2.50 6.79
CA LYS A 114 14.65 -3.63 6.76
C LYS A 114 14.23 -4.76 7.69
N PHE A 115 13.78 -4.41 8.91
CA PHE A 115 13.30 -5.40 9.87
C PHE A 115 12.08 -6.15 9.35
N VAL A 116 11.06 -5.43 8.86
CA VAL A 116 9.86 -6.04 8.27
C VAL A 116 10.19 -6.86 7.03
N TYR A 117 11.12 -6.40 6.20
CA TYR A 117 11.57 -7.14 5.01
C TYR A 117 12.15 -8.50 5.37
N VAL A 118 13.04 -8.58 6.36
CA VAL A 118 13.61 -9.86 6.84
C VAL A 118 12.50 -10.77 7.37
N LEU A 119 11.59 -10.25 8.20
CA LEU A 119 10.48 -11.05 8.71
C LEU A 119 9.55 -11.57 7.59
N ALA A 120 9.26 -10.73 6.59
CA ALA A 120 8.45 -11.12 5.45
C ALA A 120 9.15 -12.22 4.63
N GLN A 121 10.47 -12.14 4.43
CA GLN A 121 11.24 -13.20 3.76
C GLN A 121 11.16 -14.53 4.51
N GLU A 122 11.29 -14.51 5.83
CA GLU A 122 11.18 -15.72 6.65
C GLU A 122 9.77 -16.33 6.58
N LEU A 123 8.72 -15.51 6.56
CA LEU A 123 7.34 -16.00 6.38
C LEU A 123 7.13 -16.63 5.01
N LEU A 124 7.67 -16.02 3.94
CA LEU A 124 7.56 -16.52 2.58
C LEU A 124 8.43 -17.75 2.30
N GLY A 125 9.53 -17.93 3.05
CA GLY A 125 10.46 -19.06 2.89
C GLY A 125 10.10 -20.31 3.71
N ASN A 126 9.07 -20.24 4.55
CA ASN A 126 8.58 -21.36 5.36
C ASN A 126 7.42 -22.14 4.70
N GLU A 127 7.15 -21.88 3.42
CA GLU A 127 6.26 -22.68 2.55
C GLU A 127 7.06 -23.57 1.59
#